data_AF-A0A9X6ZGC5-F1
#
_entry.id   AF-A0A9X6ZGC5-F1
#
_cell.length_a   1.000
_cell.length_b   1.000
_cell.length_c   1.000
_cell.angle_alpha   90.00
_cell.angle_beta   90.00
_cell.angle_gamma   90.00
#
_symmetry.space_group_name_H-M   'P 1'
#
loop_
_entity.id
_entity.type
_entity.pdbx_description
1 polymer ?
#
loop_
_entity_poly.entity_id
_entity_poly.type
_entity_poly.pdbx_seq_one_letter_code
_entity_poly.pdbx_strand_id
1 'polypeptide(L)'
;MPEQHTKGDTSTIVLEKENEHLTPQECDILGEIANISFGSASTVLSTILNRQVSITAPRIELVDLYDSRDVEVPHVVLNIHFTKGLDMENLLVLKQDVALSIADLMMMGTGEVEDGKELGELELSAVQEAMNQMMGFAATSMSEFFQDTVDMSPPTIKVVKLSEEMEKISEIDGNHTIVKVSFDLKIDNLVNSKLVQIVSVEHAKQMVNKLMQLSGGVEETDEPAEVVETEIVEEVEKEHLTQEEKDVLGEIANISIGSASTVLSTLLNQPVTISTPNVEAINVRHYDGVPVPFVILNVDFVEGLKNENVFVFTKDVALTMVDLMMMGTGEVDPEKELTELELSGIKEIMNQMMGHAATAMSEMFQEKMDMTPPNVKFVTLKEEMEYLGESMEVDELVQITFNLEIGDLLQSKMYQILPISEAKEMVRRLLYPMVEEEEIATEEIEEEKIVEPVVQPIEFKEVKQMEPVYMDTSILQNVEMNVKFVFGSTVKTIQDILSLQENEAVVLDEDIDEPIRIYVNDVLVAYGELVNVNGFFGVKVTKSL
;
A
#
# COMPACT_ATOMS: atom_id res chain seq x y z
N MET A 1 -20.40 36.79 -44.88
CA MET A 1 -21.31 36.08 -43.97
C MET A 1 -22.56 35.67 -44.75
N PRO A 2 -23.20 34.52 -44.50
CA PRO A 2 -22.73 33.32 -43.79
C PRO A 2 -23.04 31.99 -44.55
N GLU A 3 -22.37 30.94 -44.09
CA GLU A 3 -22.85 29.55 -43.84
C GLU A 3 -23.71 28.79 -44.85
N GLN A 4 -23.21 27.63 -45.27
CA GLN A 4 -23.88 26.32 -45.17
C GLN A 4 -22.90 25.22 -45.64
N HIS A 5 -22.22 24.57 -44.69
CA HIS A 5 -21.59 23.26 -44.95
C HIS A 5 -22.56 22.16 -44.51
N THR A 6 -22.98 21.40 -45.52
CA THR A 6 -23.78 20.19 -45.46
C THR A 6 -23.09 19.08 -44.67
N LYS A 7 -23.93 18.39 -43.88
CA LYS A 7 -23.72 17.09 -43.24
C LYS A 7 -22.85 16.14 -44.07
N GLY A 8 -21.80 15.61 -43.42
CA GLY A 8 -21.16 14.36 -43.78
C GLY A 8 -21.02 13.55 -42.50
N ASP A 9 -21.74 12.44 -42.43
CA ASP A 9 -21.54 11.40 -41.41
C ASP A 9 -20.07 11.03 -41.33
N THR A 10 -19.46 11.33 -40.20
CA THR A 10 -18.31 10.58 -39.70
C THR A 10 -18.58 10.44 -38.21
N SER A 11 -19.34 9.41 -37.87
CA SER A 11 -19.31 8.83 -36.54
C SER A 11 -17.87 8.34 -36.32
N THR A 12 -17.05 9.23 -35.77
CA THR A 12 -15.78 8.84 -35.15
C THR A 12 -16.18 7.96 -33.98
N ILE A 13 -16.08 6.65 -34.19
CA ILE A 13 -16.03 5.68 -33.11
C ILE A 13 -14.75 6.04 -32.36
N VAL A 14 -14.87 6.82 -31.31
CA VAL A 14 -13.82 6.90 -30.29
C VAL A 14 -13.91 5.55 -29.61
N LEU A 15 -13.06 4.62 -30.04
CA LEU A 15 -12.72 3.47 -29.21
C LEU A 15 -12.06 4.08 -27.97
N GLU A 16 -12.82 4.21 -26.90
CA GLU A 16 -12.25 4.39 -25.57
C GLU A 16 -11.30 3.22 -25.37
N LYS A 17 -9.98 3.50 -25.31
CA LYS A 17 -8.99 2.51 -24.91
C LYS A 17 -9.34 2.10 -23.48
N GLU A 18 -9.84 0.88 -23.32
CA GLU A 18 -10.14 0.27 -22.02
C GLU A 18 -8.89 0.26 -21.13
N ASN A 19 -9.03 0.78 -19.91
CA ASN A 19 -8.16 0.64 -18.72
C ASN A 19 -6.72 0.11 -18.96
N GLU A 20 -5.82 1.01 -19.35
CA GLU A 20 -4.37 0.75 -19.49
C GLU A 20 -3.58 0.86 -18.16
N HIS A 21 -4.23 0.59 -17.01
CA HIS A 21 -3.58 0.56 -15.70
C HIS A 21 -3.51 -0.88 -15.15
N LEU A 22 -2.49 -1.18 -14.34
CA LEU A 22 -2.45 -2.37 -13.51
C LEU A 22 -3.33 -2.14 -12.28
N THR A 23 -4.19 -3.09 -12.00
CA THR A 23 -4.97 -3.16 -10.76
C THR A 23 -4.05 -3.51 -9.57
N PRO A 24 -4.44 -3.18 -8.33
CA PRO A 24 -3.69 -3.58 -7.14
C PRO A 24 -3.48 -5.10 -7.05
N GLN A 25 -4.48 -5.89 -7.44
CA GLN A 25 -4.39 -7.35 -7.48
C GLN A 25 -3.35 -7.82 -8.52
N GLU A 26 -3.31 -7.21 -9.71
CA GLU A 26 -2.28 -7.50 -10.70
C GLU A 26 -0.88 -7.15 -10.19
N CYS A 27 -0.73 -6.03 -9.46
CA CYS A 27 0.52 -5.67 -8.79
C CYS A 27 0.92 -6.70 -7.71
N ASP A 28 0.00 -7.14 -6.86
CA ASP A 28 0.29 -8.16 -5.85
C ASP A 28 0.75 -9.47 -6.49
N ILE A 29 0.05 -9.91 -7.53
CA ILE A 29 0.41 -11.11 -8.29
C ILE A 29 1.80 -10.94 -8.92
N LEU A 30 2.09 -9.80 -9.53
CA LEU A 30 3.42 -9.50 -10.06
C LEU A 30 4.48 -9.51 -8.95
N GLY A 31 4.15 -9.03 -7.77
CA GLY A 31 5.02 -9.02 -6.60
C GLY A 31 5.33 -10.42 -6.11
N GLU A 32 4.34 -11.31 -6.06
CA GLU A 32 4.52 -12.72 -5.75
C GLU A 32 5.37 -13.44 -6.80
N ILE A 33 5.07 -13.24 -8.10
CA ILE A 33 5.87 -13.81 -9.19
C ILE A 33 7.32 -13.38 -9.04
N ALA A 34 7.56 -12.09 -8.84
CA ALA A 34 8.89 -11.52 -8.69
C ALA A 34 9.61 -12.04 -7.43
N ASN A 35 8.91 -12.12 -6.28
CA ASN A 35 9.49 -12.62 -5.03
C ASN A 35 9.88 -14.09 -5.11
N ILE A 36 9.05 -14.94 -5.72
CA ILE A 36 9.33 -16.36 -5.92
C ILE A 36 10.51 -16.54 -6.89
N SER A 37 10.50 -15.80 -7.99
CA SER A 37 11.51 -15.92 -9.05
C SER A 37 12.88 -15.42 -8.60
N PHE A 38 12.96 -14.28 -7.94
CA PHE A 38 14.23 -13.69 -7.50
C PHE A 38 14.68 -14.18 -6.12
N GLY A 39 13.75 -14.65 -5.29
CA GLY A 39 14.08 -15.28 -4.01
C GLY A 39 14.95 -16.52 -4.21
N SER A 40 14.61 -17.38 -5.17
CA SER A 40 15.45 -18.54 -5.53
C SER A 40 16.78 -18.12 -6.18
N ALA A 41 16.75 -17.06 -6.98
CA ALA A 41 17.91 -16.53 -7.69
C ALA A 41 18.99 -15.96 -6.74
N SER A 42 18.59 -15.44 -5.57
CA SER A 42 19.51 -14.96 -4.54
C SER A 42 20.43 -16.05 -3.97
N THR A 43 19.94 -17.30 -3.89
CA THR A 43 20.73 -18.46 -3.44
C THR A 43 21.83 -18.83 -4.44
N VAL A 44 21.55 -18.64 -5.73
CA VAL A 44 22.48 -18.93 -6.82
C VAL A 44 23.58 -17.89 -6.85
N LEU A 45 23.23 -16.61 -6.79
CA LEU A 45 24.23 -15.56 -6.62
C LEU A 45 25.08 -15.77 -5.36
N SER A 46 24.47 -16.21 -4.25
CA SER A 46 25.22 -16.51 -3.03
C SER A 46 26.29 -17.58 -3.27
N THR A 47 25.95 -18.61 -4.06
CA THR A 47 26.86 -19.71 -4.40
C THR A 47 27.96 -19.24 -5.35
N ILE A 48 27.61 -18.48 -6.38
CA ILE A 48 28.55 -17.96 -7.40
C ILE A 48 29.55 -16.98 -6.79
N LEU A 49 29.05 -16.07 -5.96
CA LEU A 49 29.85 -15.02 -5.32
C LEU A 49 30.55 -15.51 -4.05
N ASN A 50 30.19 -16.70 -3.54
CA ASN A 50 30.64 -17.25 -2.27
C ASN A 50 30.44 -16.25 -1.10
N ARG A 51 29.27 -15.60 -1.09
CA ARG A 51 28.87 -14.54 -0.17
C ARG A 51 27.39 -14.69 0.16
N GLN A 52 26.93 -14.18 1.30
CA GLN A 52 25.51 -14.17 1.59
C GLN A 52 24.84 -13.08 0.76
N VAL A 53 24.00 -13.48 -0.20
CA VAL A 53 23.20 -12.57 -1.01
C VAL A 53 21.75 -12.68 -0.59
N SER A 54 21.12 -11.55 -0.33
CA SER A 54 19.69 -11.45 -0.06
C SER A 54 19.06 -10.50 -1.06
N ILE A 55 18.00 -10.99 -1.73
CA ILE A 55 17.12 -10.19 -2.57
C ILE A 55 15.76 -10.25 -1.90
N THR A 56 15.25 -9.10 -1.44
CA THR A 56 13.98 -9.04 -0.69
C THR A 56 12.83 -8.48 -1.52
N ALA A 57 11.63 -8.57 -0.96
CA ALA A 57 10.36 -8.32 -1.61
C ALA A 57 10.38 -7.08 -2.51
N PRO A 58 9.90 -7.21 -3.75
CA PRO A 58 9.92 -6.12 -4.71
C PRO A 58 8.88 -5.06 -4.37
N ARG A 59 9.18 -3.82 -4.75
CA ARG A 59 8.20 -2.73 -4.85
C ARG A 59 7.82 -2.53 -6.32
N ILE A 60 6.53 -2.48 -6.61
CA ILE A 60 6.03 -2.29 -7.96
C ILE A 60 5.52 -0.86 -8.09
N GLU A 61 6.05 -0.15 -9.08
CA GLU A 61 5.70 1.23 -9.37
C GLU A 61 5.35 1.34 -10.87
N LEU A 62 4.24 2.00 -11.17
CA LEU A 62 3.96 2.48 -12.53
C LEU A 62 4.69 3.81 -12.72
N VAL A 63 5.58 3.86 -13.70
CA VAL A 63 6.40 5.04 -13.98
C VAL A 63 6.06 5.55 -15.37
N ASP A 64 5.64 6.81 -15.45
CA ASP A 64 5.58 7.54 -16.70
C ASP A 64 7.00 7.98 -17.07
N LEU A 65 7.42 7.67 -18.30
CA LEU A 65 8.76 7.93 -18.82
C LEU A 65 9.14 9.42 -18.82
N TYR A 66 8.17 10.33 -18.68
CA TYR A 66 8.42 11.76 -18.56
C TYR A 66 8.73 12.24 -17.11
N ASP A 67 8.51 11.42 -16.07
CA ASP A 67 8.88 11.76 -14.68
C ASP A 67 10.36 11.40 -14.41
N SER A 68 11.24 12.25 -14.94
CA SER A 68 12.70 12.09 -14.85
C SER A 68 13.26 12.66 -13.55
N ARG A 69 13.04 11.94 -12.44
CA ARG A 69 13.76 12.17 -11.18
C ARG A 69 14.71 10.99 -10.95
N ASP A 70 16.01 11.29 -10.82
CA ASP A 70 17.17 10.39 -10.61
C ASP A 70 17.84 9.72 -11.83
N VAL A 71 18.17 10.47 -12.90
CA VAL A 71 18.83 9.88 -14.11
C VAL A 71 20.31 10.26 -14.30
N GLU A 72 20.94 10.96 -13.34
CA GLU A 72 22.31 11.46 -13.53
C GLU A 72 23.43 10.40 -13.44
N VAL A 73 23.12 9.16 -13.03
CA VAL A 73 24.12 8.11 -12.81
C VAL A 73 24.12 7.11 -13.98
N PRO A 74 25.29 6.70 -14.51
CA PRO A 74 25.36 5.60 -15.47
C PRO A 74 24.94 4.29 -14.80
N HIS A 75 24.03 3.57 -15.45
CA HIS A 75 23.53 2.28 -15.00
C HIS A 75 24.01 1.16 -15.92
N VAL A 76 24.16 -0.03 -15.35
CA VAL A 76 24.35 -1.26 -16.11
C VAL A 76 22.99 -1.84 -16.40
N VAL A 77 22.66 -1.96 -17.67
CA VAL A 77 21.40 -2.54 -18.14
C VAL A 77 21.69 -3.90 -18.75
N LEU A 78 20.99 -4.92 -18.28
CA LEU A 78 20.93 -6.23 -18.89
C LEU A 78 19.57 -6.40 -19.56
N ASN A 79 19.57 -6.67 -20.85
CA ASN A 79 18.36 -7.04 -21.57
C ASN A 79 18.30 -8.55 -21.76
N ILE A 80 17.23 -9.17 -21.28
CA ILE A 80 16.90 -10.59 -21.39
C ILE A 80 15.59 -10.71 -22.15
N HIS A 81 15.61 -11.45 -23.25
CA HIS A 81 14.39 -11.79 -23.96
C HIS A 81 13.94 -13.20 -23.56
N PHE A 82 12.74 -13.32 -22.98
CA PHE A 82 12.08 -14.61 -22.77
C PHE A 82 11.49 -15.08 -24.10
N THR A 83 11.81 -16.31 -24.48
CA THR A 83 11.55 -16.86 -25.83
C THR A 83 10.43 -17.90 -25.86
N LYS A 84 10.02 -18.40 -24.69
CA LYS A 84 9.05 -19.47 -24.56
C LYS A 84 8.34 -19.34 -23.23
N GLY A 85 7.04 -19.65 -23.21
CA GLY A 85 6.18 -19.52 -22.04
C GLY A 85 5.79 -18.08 -21.73
N LEU A 86 6.73 -17.15 -21.87
CA LEU A 86 6.53 -15.69 -21.87
C LEU A 86 7.34 -15.17 -23.06
N ASP A 87 6.71 -14.42 -23.97
CA ASP A 87 7.39 -13.77 -25.10
C ASP A 87 7.49 -12.28 -24.78
N MET A 88 8.56 -11.89 -24.10
CA MET A 88 8.71 -10.53 -23.59
C MET A 88 10.17 -10.13 -23.39
N GLU A 89 10.42 -8.82 -23.53
CA GLU A 89 11.68 -8.18 -23.13
C GLU A 89 11.65 -7.90 -21.61
N ASN A 90 12.74 -8.24 -20.94
CA ASN A 90 12.94 -8.01 -19.52
C ASN A 90 14.26 -7.28 -19.29
N LEU A 91 14.17 -6.03 -18.84
CA LEU A 91 15.36 -5.24 -18.52
C LEU A 91 15.66 -5.31 -17.03
N LEU A 92 16.92 -5.57 -16.70
CA LEU A 92 17.46 -5.43 -15.35
C LEU A 92 18.45 -4.28 -15.31
N VAL A 93 18.35 -3.48 -14.27
CA VAL A 93 19.11 -2.26 -14.09
C VAL A 93 19.81 -2.33 -12.74
N LEU A 94 21.13 -2.15 -12.78
CA LEU A 94 22.01 -2.12 -11.62
C LEU A 94 22.81 -0.83 -11.66
N LYS A 95 23.14 -0.29 -10.48
CA LYS A 95 24.15 0.77 -10.40
C LYS A 95 25.52 0.21 -10.77
N GLN A 96 26.37 1.05 -11.35
CA GLN A 96 27.70 0.67 -11.84
C GLN A 96 28.64 0.16 -10.73
N ASP A 97 28.59 0.77 -9.55
CA ASP A 97 29.32 0.35 -8.36
C ASP A 97 28.95 -1.07 -7.92
N VAL A 98 27.65 -1.40 -7.88
CA VAL A 98 27.16 -2.75 -7.58
C VAL A 98 27.67 -3.77 -8.58
N ALA A 99 27.61 -3.44 -9.88
CA ALA A 99 28.10 -4.31 -10.94
C ALA A 99 29.61 -4.56 -10.81
N LEU A 100 30.39 -3.54 -10.43
CA LEU A 100 31.83 -3.68 -10.16
C LEU A 100 32.11 -4.60 -8.97
N SER A 101 31.34 -4.48 -7.88
CA SER A 101 31.46 -5.39 -6.73
C SER A 101 31.16 -6.85 -7.13
N ILE A 102 30.10 -7.07 -7.92
CA ILE A 102 29.74 -8.42 -8.41
C ILE A 102 30.85 -8.98 -9.31
N ALA A 103 31.39 -8.17 -10.23
CA ALA A 103 32.50 -8.56 -11.10
C ALA A 103 33.74 -8.96 -10.29
N ASP A 104 34.12 -8.13 -9.31
CA ASP A 104 35.31 -8.37 -8.49
C ASP A 104 35.17 -9.68 -7.68
N LEU A 105 34.00 -9.90 -7.08
CA LEU A 105 33.70 -11.16 -6.36
C LEU A 105 33.77 -12.38 -7.27
N MET A 106 33.22 -12.31 -8.48
CA MET A 106 33.32 -13.38 -9.48
C MET A 106 34.77 -13.67 -9.91
N MET A 107 35.61 -12.65 -9.90
CA MET A 107 37.03 -12.74 -10.21
C MET A 107 37.90 -13.12 -8.99
N MET A 108 37.28 -13.64 -7.93
CA MET A 108 37.91 -14.04 -6.65
C MET A 108 38.57 -12.88 -5.89
N GLY A 109 38.04 -11.68 -6.07
CA GLY A 109 38.43 -10.48 -5.36
C GLY A 109 37.75 -10.32 -3.99
N THR A 110 37.80 -9.11 -3.46
CA THR A 110 37.23 -8.77 -2.14
C THR A 110 35.82 -8.20 -2.24
N GLY A 111 35.47 -7.68 -3.42
CA GLY A 111 34.24 -6.96 -3.72
C GLY A 111 34.32 -5.46 -3.43
N GLU A 112 35.40 -4.97 -2.81
CA GLU A 112 35.64 -3.55 -2.60
C GLU A 112 35.93 -2.84 -3.93
N VAL A 113 35.21 -1.74 -4.19
CA VAL A 113 35.32 -0.98 -5.43
C VAL A 113 36.10 0.30 -5.17
N GLU A 114 37.10 0.56 -6.00
CA GLU A 114 37.85 1.81 -5.96
C GLU A 114 37.00 2.96 -6.57
N ASP A 115 37.01 4.12 -5.92
CA ASP A 115 36.31 5.32 -6.40
C ASP A 115 36.74 5.69 -7.83
N GLY A 116 35.76 5.81 -8.72
CA GLY A 116 35.99 6.18 -10.13
C GLY A 116 36.45 5.05 -11.04
N LYS A 117 36.45 3.78 -10.58
CA LYS A 117 36.67 2.62 -11.45
C LYS A 117 35.50 2.48 -12.44
N GLU A 118 35.83 2.27 -13.71
CA GLU A 118 34.86 1.99 -14.76
C GLU A 118 34.80 0.50 -15.10
N LEU A 119 33.65 0.03 -15.59
CA LEU A 119 33.46 -1.35 -16.04
C LEU A 119 34.19 -1.57 -17.37
N GLY A 120 35.19 -2.46 -17.37
CA GLY A 120 35.84 -2.95 -18.59
C GLY A 120 35.11 -4.16 -19.19
N GLU A 121 35.62 -4.66 -20.32
CA GLU A 121 35.03 -5.82 -21.02
C GLU A 121 35.05 -7.10 -20.16
N LEU A 122 36.09 -7.27 -19.34
CA LEU A 122 36.22 -8.43 -18.46
C LEU A 122 35.20 -8.39 -17.32
N GLU A 123 35.05 -7.22 -16.70
CA GLU A 123 34.08 -7.00 -15.63
C GLU A 123 32.65 -7.15 -16.15
N LEU A 124 32.34 -6.57 -17.31
CA LEU A 124 31.02 -6.74 -17.96
C LEU A 124 30.72 -8.21 -18.26
N SER A 125 31.71 -8.96 -18.75
CA SER A 125 31.54 -10.39 -19.01
C SER A 125 31.30 -11.19 -17.73
N ALA A 126 31.97 -10.82 -16.63
CA ALA A 126 31.77 -11.46 -15.33
C ALA A 126 30.37 -11.17 -14.77
N VAL A 127 29.91 -9.93 -14.83
CA VAL A 127 28.54 -9.55 -14.41
C VAL A 127 27.51 -10.25 -15.28
N GLN A 128 27.70 -10.24 -16.59
CA GLN A 128 26.80 -10.92 -17.52
C GLN A 128 26.69 -12.41 -17.20
N GLU A 129 27.79 -13.09 -16.89
CA GLU A 129 27.78 -14.50 -16.50
C GLU A 129 27.05 -14.73 -15.16
N ALA A 130 27.32 -13.90 -14.14
CA ALA A 130 26.63 -13.96 -12.86
C ALA A 130 25.10 -13.83 -13.04
N MET A 131 24.69 -12.81 -13.80
CA MET A 131 23.30 -12.51 -14.05
C MET A 131 22.64 -13.55 -14.96
N ASN A 132 23.34 -14.09 -15.95
CA ASN A 132 22.86 -15.17 -16.81
C ASN A 132 22.56 -16.43 -16.00
N GLN A 133 23.44 -16.80 -15.05
CA GLN A 133 23.17 -17.92 -14.16
C GLN A 133 22.01 -17.62 -13.22
N MET A 134 22.00 -16.44 -12.58
CA MET A 134 20.90 -16.02 -11.70
C MET A 134 19.54 -16.08 -12.42
N MET A 135 19.46 -15.54 -13.63
CA MET A 135 18.24 -15.47 -14.42
C MET A 135 17.78 -16.83 -14.94
N GLY A 136 18.71 -17.75 -15.21
CA GLY A 136 18.34 -19.13 -15.56
C GLY A 136 17.59 -19.83 -14.43
N PHE A 137 17.98 -19.59 -13.19
CA PHE A 137 17.26 -20.10 -12.03
C PHE A 137 15.94 -19.37 -11.79
N ALA A 138 15.90 -18.04 -11.96
CA ALA A 138 14.64 -17.30 -11.91
C ALA A 138 13.63 -17.81 -12.95
N ALA A 139 14.07 -18.07 -14.18
CA ALA A 139 13.26 -18.67 -15.25
C ALA A 139 12.79 -20.09 -14.91
N THR A 140 13.62 -20.88 -14.23
CA THR A 140 13.24 -22.21 -13.75
C THR A 140 12.16 -22.10 -12.67
N SER A 141 12.31 -21.21 -11.69
CA SER A 141 11.28 -20.96 -10.68
C SER A 141 9.98 -20.40 -11.27
N MET A 142 10.06 -19.50 -12.26
CA MET A 142 8.90 -19.07 -13.03
C MET A 142 8.24 -20.23 -13.76
N SER A 143 9.03 -21.16 -14.31
CA SER A 143 8.47 -22.33 -15.00
C SER A 143 7.69 -23.25 -14.06
N GLU A 144 8.21 -23.45 -12.85
CA GLU A 144 7.53 -24.21 -11.80
C GLU A 144 6.25 -23.49 -11.34
N PHE A 145 6.34 -22.17 -11.16
CA PHE A 145 5.23 -21.34 -10.69
C PHE A 145 4.08 -21.27 -11.71
N PHE A 146 4.40 -21.04 -13.00
CA PHE A 146 3.43 -21.05 -14.10
C PHE A 146 3.06 -22.45 -14.60
N GLN A 147 3.68 -23.51 -14.06
CA GLN A 147 3.54 -24.89 -14.55
C GLN A 147 3.74 -25.03 -16.08
N ASP A 148 4.57 -24.18 -16.66
CA ASP A 148 4.83 -24.10 -18.10
C ASP A 148 6.30 -23.74 -18.34
N THR A 149 6.87 -24.15 -19.47
CA THR A 149 8.30 -23.93 -19.74
C THR A 149 8.57 -22.46 -20.06
N VAL A 150 9.37 -21.80 -19.21
CA VAL A 150 9.92 -20.46 -19.44
C VAL A 150 11.38 -20.57 -19.87
N ASP A 151 11.67 -20.26 -21.13
CA ASP A 151 13.03 -20.24 -21.67
C ASP A 151 13.48 -18.80 -21.95
N MET A 152 14.76 -18.50 -21.75
CA MET A 152 15.34 -17.17 -22.00
C MET A 152 16.53 -17.22 -22.95
N SER A 153 16.76 -16.09 -23.63
CA SER A 153 18.00 -15.84 -24.38
C SER A 153 19.14 -15.43 -23.44
N PRO A 154 20.41 -15.60 -23.84
CA PRO A 154 21.53 -15.04 -23.10
C PRO A 154 21.40 -13.51 -22.99
N PRO A 155 21.60 -12.92 -21.79
CA PRO A 155 21.43 -11.49 -21.59
C PRO A 155 22.43 -10.69 -22.43
N THR A 156 22.01 -9.53 -22.91
CA THR A 156 22.94 -8.52 -23.46
C THR A 156 23.18 -7.43 -22.43
N ILE A 157 24.44 -7.09 -22.17
CA ILE A 157 24.83 -6.10 -21.14
C ILE A 157 25.35 -4.82 -21.78
N LYS A 158 24.94 -3.66 -21.27
CA LYS A 158 25.43 -2.35 -21.69
C LYS A 158 25.51 -1.39 -20.50
N VAL A 159 26.42 -0.42 -20.56
CA VAL A 159 26.47 0.71 -19.63
C VAL A 159 25.87 1.92 -20.33
N VAL A 160 24.78 2.43 -19.80
CA VAL A 160 23.95 3.46 -20.45
C VAL A 160 23.35 4.40 -19.41
N LYS A 161 22.87 5.55 -19.88
CA LYS A 161 21.97 6.38 -19.07
C LYS A 161 20.56 5.77 -19.16
N LEU A 162 19.90 5.64 -18.01
CA LEU A 162 18.62 4.93 -17.92
C LEU A 162 17.55 5.52 -18.86
N SER A 163 17.54 6.84 -19.04
CA SER A 163 16.65 7.55 -19.97
C SER A 163 16.73 7.04 -21.42
N GLU A 164 17.91 6.66 -21.90
CA GLU A 164 18.11 6.28 -23.31
C GLU A 164 17.56 4.89 -23.65
N GLU A 165 17.49 3.97 -22.67
CA GLU A 165 16.88 2.65 -22.87
C GLU A 165 15.38 2.68 -22.56
N MET A 166 14.96 3.49 -21.59
CA MET A 166 13.55 3.76 -21.27
C MET A 166 12.77 4.25 -22.50
N GLU A 167 13.33 5.17 -23.29
CA GLU A 167 12.71 5.64 -24.55
C GLU A 167 12.51 4.51 -25.58
N LYS A 168 13.45 3.56 -25.68
CA LYS A 168 13.36 2.43 -26.63
C LYS A 168 12.27 1.44 -26.25
N ILE A 169 11.94 1.31 -24.96
CA ILE A 169 10.86 0.44 -24.48
C ILE A 169 9.49 1.05 -24.84
N SER A 170 9.30 2.37 -24.69
CA SER A 170 8.06 3.03 -25.12
C SER A 170 7.80 2.99 -26.61
N GLU A 171 8.86 2.98 -27.42
CA GLU A 171 8.73 2.94 -28.89
C GLU A 171 8.09 1.63 -29.39
N ILE A 172 8.07 0.58 -28.57
CA ILE A 172 7.53 -0.74 -28.93
C ILE A 172 6.00 -0.80 -28.75
N ASP A 173 5.45 -0.21 -27.68
CA ASP A 173 4.01 -0.30 -27.34
C ASP A 173 3.21 0.98 -27.63
N GLY A 174 3.86 2.10 -27.97
CA GLY A 174 3.19 3.40 -28.13
C GLY A 174 2.57 3.94 -26.84
N ASN A 175 2.92 3.33 -25.70
CA ASN A 175 2.50 3.70 -24.36
C ASN A 175 3.69 4.27 -23.58
N HIS A 176 3.47 5.33 -22.81
CA HIS A 176 4.53 6.05 -22.10
C HIS A 176 4.71 5.58 -20.65
N THR A 177 3.93 4.56 -20.23
CA THR A 177 3.96 3.99 -18.89
C THR A 177 4.67 2.65 -18.91
N ILE A 178 5.62 2.47 -18.00
CA ILE A 178 6.33 1.21 -17.76
C ILE A 178 6.09 0.73 -16.34
N VAL A 179 6.30 -0.57 -16.12
CA VAL A 179 6.25 -1.17 -14.78
C VAL A 179 7.68 -1.31 -14.27
N LYS A 180 7.97 -0.63 -13.17
CA LYS A 180 9.25 -0.69 -12.46
C LYS A 180 9.11 -1.57 -11.23
N VAL A 181 9.83 -2.68 -11.19
CA VAL A 181 9.88 -3.62 -10.07
C VAL A 181 11.23 -3.47 -9.36
N SER A 182 11.24 -2.94 -8.15
CA SER A 182 12.47 -2.61 -7.41
C SER A 182 12.72 -3.60 -6.29
N PHE A 183 13.83 -4.32 -6.33
CA PHE A 183 14.27 -5.25 -5.30
C PHE A 183 15.39 -4.64 -4.47
N ASP A 184 15.38 -4.84 -3.16
CA ASP A 184 16.55 -4.56 -2.34
C ASP A 184 17.55 -5.71 -2.46
N LEU A 185 18.78 -5.37 -2.84
CA LEU A 185 19.90 -6.29 -3.01
C LEU A 185 20.96 -6.03 -1.94
N LYS A 186 21.21 -7.04 -1.11
CA LYS A 186 22.27 -7.04 -0.10
C LYS A 186 23.28 -8.15 -0.38
N ILE A 187 24.57 -7.81 -0.33
CA ILE A 187 25.69 -8.76 -0.43
C ILE A 187 26.59 -8.58 0.80
N ASP A 188 26.52 -9.52 1.75
CA ASP A 188 27.13 -9.41 3.09
C ASP A 188 26.90 -8.00 3.69
N ASN A 189 27.97 -7.35 4.18
CA ASN A 189 28.01 -5.95 4.60
C ASN A 189 28.65 -5.04 3.55
N LEU A 190 28.87 -5.55 2.34
CA LEU A 190 29.62 -4.87 1.29
C LEU A 190 28.71 -4.03 0.40
N VAL A 191 27.57 -4.60 -0.01
CA VAL A 191 26.62 -3.95 -0.91
C VAL A 191 25.26 -3.87 -0.25
N ASN A 192 24.67 -2.68 -0.26
CA ASN A 192 23.26 -2.44 0.04
C ASN A 192 22.72 -1.49 -1.03
N SER A 193 22.01 -2.03 -2.02
CA SER A 193 21.59 -1.29 -3.20
C SER A 193 20.26 -1.82 -3.73
N LYS A 194 19.79 -1.25 -4.84
CA LYS A 194 18.57 -1.68 -5.53
C LYS A 194 18.92 -2.38 -6.84
N LEU A 195 18.27 -3.50 -7.08
CA LEU A 195 18.16 -4.14 -8.39
C LEU A 195 16.78 -3.77 -8.95
N VAL A 196 16.74 -3.16 -10.13
CA VAL A 196 15.48 -2.70 -10.72
C VAL A 196 15.19 -3.52 -11.97
N GLN A 197 14.00 -4.07 -12.06
CA GLN A 197 13.47 -4.72 -13.24
C GLN A 197 12.47 -3.78 -13.92
N ILE A 198 12.52 -3.70 -15.24
CA ILE A 198 11.61 -2.90 -16.05
C ILE A 198 10.94 -3.81 -17.07
N VAL A 199 9.61 -3.77 -17.09
CA VAL A 199 8.77 -4.50 -18.04
C VAL A 199 7.67 -3.55 -18.55
N SER A 200 7.15 -3.78 -19.76
CA SER A 200 6.01 -3.01 -20.25
C SER A 200 4.73 -3.44 -19.53
N VAL A 201 3.72 -2.56 -19.48
CA VAL A 201 2.43 -2.85 -18.85
C VAL A 201 1.76 -4.05 -19.53
N GLU A 202 1.86 -4.16 -20.85
CA GLU A 202 1.32 -5.31 -21.60
C GLU A 202 1.92 -6.62 -21.12
N HIS A 203 3.25 -6.72 -21.08
CA HIS A 203 3.92 -7.93 -20.65
C HIS A 203 3.65 -8.25 -19.17
N ALA A 204 3.51 -7.24 -18.31
CA ALA A 204 3.13 -7.45 -16.92
C ALA A 204 1.72 -8.07 -16.81
N LYS A 205 0.74 -7.56 -17.59
CA LYS A 205 -0.60 -8.16 -17.68
C LYS A 205 -0.56 -9.59 -18.22
N GLN A 206 0.29 -9.87 -19.21
CA GLN A 206 0.48 -11.24 -19.71
C GLN A 206 0.95 -12.20 -18.61
N MET A 207 1.90 -11.78 -17.76
CA MET A 207 2.36 -12.59 -16.63
C MET A 207 1.24 -12.87 -15.62
N VAL A 208 0.42 -11.86 -15.29
CA VAL A 208 -0.70 -12.02 -14.37
C VAL A 208 -1.79 -12.93 -14.95
N ASN A 209 -2.21 -12.67 -16.18
CA ASN A 209 -3.23 -13.45 -16.86
C ASN A 209 -2.84 -14.93 -16.94
N LYS A 210 -1.56 -15.20 -17.20
CA LYS A 210 -1.05 -16.57 -17.23
C LYS A 210 -1.21 -17.28 -15.88
N LEU A 211 -1.01 -16.58 -14.76
CA LEU A 211 -1.23 -17.15 -13.43
C LEU A 211 -2.73 -17.34 -13.13
N MET A 212 -3.56 -16.37 -13.50
CA MET A 212 -5.02 -16.43 -13.30
C MET A 212 -5.65 -17.60 -14.08
N GLN A 213 -5.19 -17.85 -15.31
CA GLN A 213 -5.64 -18.99 -16.13
C GLN A 213 -5.37 -20.36 -15.48
N LEU A 214 -4.32 -20.48 -14.65
CA LEU A 214 -3.98 -21.71 -13.93
C LEU A 214 -4.84 -21.92 -12.67
N SER A 215 -5.46 -20.85 -12.15
CA SER A 215 -6.17 -20.82 -10.86
C SER A 215 -7.64 -21.26 -10.96
N GLY A 216 -8.15 -21.52 -12.17
CA GLY A 216 -9.55 -21.84 -12.43
C GLY A 216 -10.12 -20.87 -13.46
N GLY A 217 -10.30 -21.36 -14.69
CA GLY A 217 -10.56 -20.53 -15.86
C GLY A 217 -11.84 -19.69 -15.80
N VAL A 218 -11.70 -18.45 -16.23
CA VAL A 218 -12.75 -17.74 -16.96
C VAL A 218 -12.13 -17.39 -18.31
N GLU A 219 -12.50 -18.15 -19.34
CA GLU A 219 -12.33 -17.69 -20.71
C GLU A 219 -13.24 -16.46 -20.86
N GLU A 220 -12.65 -15.27 -20.90
CA GLU A 220 -13.30 -14.13 -21.54
C GLU A 220 -13.43 -14.46 -23.03
N THR A 221 -14.62 -14.92 -23.40
CA THR A 221 -15.07 -14.86 -24.78
C THR A 221 -16.02 -13.68 -24.88
N ASP A 222 -15.56 -12.66 -25.58
CA ASP A 222 -16.34 -11.55 -26.12
C ASP A 222 -17.70 -12.03 -26.67
N GLU A 223 -18.80 -11.61 -26.04
CA GLU A 223 -19.93 -10.94 -26.71
C GLU A 223 -20.97 -10.44 -25.68
N PRO A 224 -21.68 -9.34 -25.96
CA PRO A 224 -22.38 -8.54 -24.97
C PRO A 224 -23.81 -9.05 -24.73
N ALA A 225 -24.23 -9.15 -23.47
CA ALA A 225 -25.64 -9.32 -23.12
C ALA A 225 -26.02 -8.52 -21.87
N GLU A 226 -26.97 -7.62 -22.07
CA GLU A 226 -27.69 -6.85 -21.06
C GLU A 226 -28.48 -7.73 -20.05
N VAL A 227 -28.77 -7.05 -18.93
CA VAL A 227 -29.88 -7.16 -17.96
C VAL A 227 -29.90 -8.24 -16.85
N VAL A 228 -29.66 -7.72 -15.63
CA VAL A 228 -30.61 -7.61 -14.49
C VAL A 228 -30.65 -8.72 -13.42
N GLU A 229 -30.47 -8.20 -12.19
CA GLU A 229 -30.92 -8.62 -10.86
C GLU A 229 -30.18 -9.73 -10.09
N THR A 230 -29.54 -9.24 -9.00
CA THR A 230 -29.59 -9.72 -7.61
C THR A 230 -29.56 -11.23 -7.37
N GLU A 231 -28.49 -11.68 -6.72
CA GLU A 231 -28.64 -12.41 -5.47
C GLU A 231 -27.38 -12.27 -4.61
N ILE A 232 -27.64 -12.14 -3.31
CA ILE A 232 -26.76 -11.72 -2.24
C ILE A 232 -25.97 -12.97 -1.79
N VAL A 233 -24.64 -12.92 -1.82
CA VAL A 233 -23.79 -13.90 -1.14
C VAL A 233 -22.86 -13.11 -0.22
N GLU A 234 -23.06 -13.30 1.09
CA GLU A 234 -22.16 -12.80 2.15
C GLU A 234 -20.78 -13.46 1.98
N GLU A 235 -19.91 -12.81 1.23
CA GLU A 235 -18.46 -12.96 1.33
C GLU A 235 -17.99 -11.95 2.38
N VAL A 236 -17.07 -12.34 3.26
CA VAL A 236 -16.43 -11.40 4.18
C VAL A 236 -15.55 -10.49 3.31
N GLU A 237 -16.12 -9.36 2.88
CA GLU A 237 -15.48 -8.34 2.06
C GLU A 237 -14.21 -7.84 2.75
N LYS A 238 -13.06 -7.97 2.08
CA LYS A 238 -11.96 -7.05 2.36
C LYS A 238 -12.47 -5.65 2.03
N GLU A 239 -12.50 -4.77 3.02
CA GLU A 239 -13.14 -3.45 2.92
C GLU A 239 -12.39 -2.51 1.97
N HIS A 240 -12.44 -2.74 0.67
CA HIS A 240 -11.84 -1.81 -0.30
C HIS A 240 -12.79 -0.64 -0.59
N LEU A 241 -12.21 0.53 -0.89
CA LEU A 241 -12.93 1.72 -1.37
C LEU A 241 -13.18 1.62 -2.88
N THR A 242 -14.45 1.69 -3.26
CA THR A 242 -14.90 1.86 -4.64
C THR A 242 -14.55 3.25 -5.19
N GLN A 243 -14.56 3.41 -6.53
CA GLN A 243 -14.30 4.71 -7.13
C GLN A 243 -15.36 5.75 -6.76
N GLU A 244 -16.63 5.33 -6.66
CA GLU A 244 -17.72 6.21 -6.21
C GLU A 244 -17.49 6.70 -4.77
N GLU A 245 -17.05 5.81 -3.87
CA GLU A 245 -16.71 6.18 -2.49
C GLU A 245 -15.50 7.14 -2.45
N LYS A 246 -14.49 6.95 -3.29
CA LYS A 246 -13.35 7.86 -3.40
C LYS A 246 -13.76 9.25 -3.89
N ASP A 247 -14.63 9.32 -4.89
CA ASP A 247 -15.14 10.59 -5.43
C ASP A 247 -15.96 11.33 -4.37
N VAL A 248 -16.84 10.62 -3.67
CA VAL A 248 -17.62 11.18 -2.55
C VAL A 248 -16.71 11.66 -1.42
N LEU A 249 -15.71 10.87 -1.03
CA LEU A 249 -14.71 11.28 -0.02
C LEU A 249 -13.94 12.52 -0.45
N GLY A 250 -13.56 12.59 -1.73
CA GLY A 250 -12.89 13.75 -2.28
C GLY A 250 -13.76 15.01 -2.19
N GLU A 251 -15.07 14.88 -2.41
CA GLU A 251 -16.01 15.99 -2.30
C GLU A 251 -16.27 16.41 -0.84
N ILE A 252 -16.41 15.44 0.08
CA ILE A 252 -16.51 15.68 1.54
C ILE A 252 -15.27 16.44 2.02
N ALA A 253 -14.09 15.97 1.63
CA ALA A 253 -12.80 16.59 1.95
C ALA A 253 -12.67 18.00 1.37
N ASN A 254 -13.06 18.20 0.10
CA ASN A 254 -12.99 19.49 -0.56
C ASN A 254 -13.93 20.52 0.07
N ILE A 255 -15.14 20.13 0.48
CA ILE A 255 -16.09 21.05 1.15
C ILE A 255 -15.62 21.36 2.57
N SER A 256 -15.23 20.35 3.34
CA SER A 256 -14.82 20.52 4.73
C SER A 256 -13.57 21.39 4.85
N ILE A 257 -12.45 20.99 4.26
CA ILE A 257 -11.16 21.69 4.37
C ILE A 257 -11.11 22.90 3.43
N GLY A 258 -11.82 22.88 2.30
CA GLY A 258 -11.96 24.05 1.44
C GLY A 258 -12.61 25.24 2.16
N SER A 259 -13.54 25.01 3.09
CA SER A 259 -14.07 26.08 3.95
C SER A 259 -13.01 26.75 4.82
N ALA A 260 -11.99 25.99 5.22
CA ALA A 260 -10.91 26.46 6.08
C ALA A 260 -9.88 27.33 5.35
N SER A 261 -9.80 27.25 4.01
CA SER A 261 -8.92 28.09 3.18
C SER A 261 -9.17 29.59 3.37
N THR A 262 -10.43 30.00 3.56
CA THR A 262 -10.81 31.40 3.79
C THR A 262 -10.31 31.91 5.15
N VAL A 263 -10.32 31.03 6.14
CA VAL A 263 -9.89 31.33 7.52
C VAL A 263 -8.39 31.44 7.56
N LEU A 264 -7.68 30.47 6.97
CA LEU A 264 -6.24 30.56 6.78
C LEU A 264 -5.84 31.82 6.03
N SER A 265 -6.59 32.19 4.98
CA SER A 265 -6.31 33.42 4.24
C SER A 265 -6.39 34.68 5.11
N THR A 266 -7.36 34.70 6.02
CA THR A 266 -7.56 35.80 6.96
C THR A 266 -6.46 35.82 8.04
N LEU A 267 -6.09 34.65 8.57
CA LEU A 267 -5.07 34.52 9.62
C LEU A 267 -3.66 34.83 9.13
N LEU A 268 -3.33 34.35 7.92
CA LEU A 268 -2.01 34.51 7.33
C LEU A 268 -1.89 35.81 6.54
N ASN A 269 -2.99 36.53 6.34
CA ASN A 269 -3.06 37.75 5.52
C ASN A 269 -2.45 37.54 4.10
N GLN A 270 -2.67 36.34 3.54
CA GLN A 270 -2.23 35.89 2.23
C GLN A 270 -3.38 35.09 1.59
N PRO A 271 -3.55 35.09 0.26
CA PRO A 271 -4.56 34.23 -0.35
C PRO A 271 -4.12 32.77 -0.21
N VAL A 272 -4.90 31.96 0.50
CA VAL A 272 -4.67 30.53 0.68
C VAL A 272 -5.70 29.76 -0.14
N THR A 273 -5.22 28.89 -1.01
CA THR A 273 -6.05 27.99 -1.80
C THR A 273 -5.74 26.57 -1.42
N ILE A 274 -6.78 25.78 -1.16
CA ILE A 274 -6.69 24.33 -0.99
C ILE A 274 -7.55 23.73 -2.11
N SER A 275 -6.95 22.96 -3.01
CA SER A 275 -7.63 22.45 -4.20
C SER A 275 -7.97 20.96 -4.10
N THR A 276 -8.68 20.48 -5.13
CA THR A 276 -9.30 19.15 -5.21
C THR A 276 -8.35 18.05 -4.78
N PRO A 277 -8.76 17.23 -3.79
CA PRO A 277 -7.90 16.19 -3.29
C PRO A 277 -7.87 14.96 -4.19
N ASN A 278 -6.78 14.19 -4.10
CA ASN A 278 -6.72 12.81 -4.59
C ASN A 278 -6.89 11.84 -3.42
N VAL A 279 -7.75 10.82 -3.58
CA VAL A 279 -8.08 9.84 -2.52
C VAL A 279 -7.53 8.47 -2.89
N GLU A 280 -6.67 7.94 -2.03
CA GLU A 280 -5.99 6.66 -2.24
C GLU A 280 -6.12 5.79 -0.99
N ALA A 281 -6.37 4.49 -1.17
CA ALA A 281 -6.22 3.53 -0.09
C ALA A 281 -4.73 3.18 0.03
N ILE A 282 -4.21 3.22 1.24
CA ILE A 282 -2.81 2.94 1.56
C ILE A 282 -2.74 1.78 2.56
N ASN A 283 -1.85 0.84 2.32
CA ASN A 283 -1.63 -0.26 3.26
C ASN A 283 -0.58 0.17 4.30
N VAL A 284 -0.90 0.05 5.59
CA VAL A 284 -0.02 0.58 6.66
C VAL A 284 1.32 -0.14 6.71
N ARG A 285 1.33 -1.44 6.37
CA ARG A 285 2.55 -2.26 6.31
C ARG A 285 3.43 -1.93 5.09
N HIS A 286 2.91 -1.17 4.12
CA HIS A 286 3.58 -0.82 2.86
C HIS A 286 3.58 0.70 2.58
N TYR A 287 3.37 1.54 3.60
CA TYR A 287 3.38 2.98 3.43
C TYR A 287 4.80 3.53 3.28
N ASP A 288 5.11 4.11 2.12
CA ASP A 288 6.41 4.73 1.82
C ASP A 288 6.28 6.16 1.28
N GLY A 289 5.50 6.98 1.98
CA GLY A 289 5.47 8.43 1.77
C GLY A 289 6.82 9.11 2.03
N VAL A 290 7.01 10.27 1.36
CA VAL A 290 8.23 11.09 1.24
C VAL A 290 9.03 11.25 2.55
N PRO A 291 10.37 11.05 2.55
CA PRO A 291 11.20 11.27 3.73
C PRO A 291 11.55 12.76 3.88
N VAL A 292 10.70 13.55 4.53
CA VAL A 292 11.06 14.87 5.07
C VAL A 292 10.17 15.20 6.28
N PRO A 293 10.64 15.98 7.25
CA PRO A 293 9.99 16.11 8.55
C PRO A 293 8.61 16.75 8.41
N PHE A 294 7.61 16.07 8.95
CA PHE A 294 6.22 16.52 8.91
C PHE A 294 5.78 17.02 10.28
N VAL A 295 4.90 18.02 10.28
CA VAL A 295 4.02 18.29 11.42
C VAL A 295 2.90 17.25 11.34
N ILE A 296 2.75 16.46 12.40
CA ILE A 296 1.61 15.55 12.56
C ILE A 296 0.63 16.18 13.51
N LEU A 297 -0.62 16.30 13.07
CA LEU A 297 -1.73 16.80 13.85
C LEU A 297 -2.74 15.70 14.04
N ASN A 298 -2.89 15.24 15.28
CA ASN A 298 -3.97 14.31 15.63
C ASN A 298 -5.16 15.16 16.06
N VAL A 299 -6.28 14.98 15.37
CA VAL A 299 -7.56 15.61 15.70
C VAL A 299 -8.56 14.49 15.92
N ASP A 300 -9.02 14.35 17.16
CA ASP A 300 -10.08 13.41 17.48
C ASP A 300 -11.41 14.14 17.48
N PHE A 301 -12.43 13.52 16.91
CA PHE A 301 -13.80 13.98 17.08
C PHE A 301 -14.37 13.36 18.37
N VAL A 302 -14.89 14.21 19.25
CA VAL A 302 -15.47 13.82 20.54
C VAL A 302 -16.91 13.31 20.37
N GLU A 303 -17.58 13.74 19.30
CA GLU A 303 -18.97 13.43 18.98
C GLU A 303 -19.11 13.30 17.45
N GLY A 304 -19.76 12.23 16.96
CA GLY A 304 -19.92 11.94 15.53
C GLY A 304 -19.03 10.81 15.01
N LEU A 305 -17.95 11.16 14.30
CA LEU A 305 -16.94 10.21 13.79
C LEU A 305 -16.05 9.76 14.95
N LYS A 306 -15.75 8.47 15.04
CA LYS A 306 -14.80 7.92 16.03
C LYS A 306 -13.52 7.55 15.30
N ASN A 307 -12.37 7.72 15.97
CA ASN A 307 -11.01 7.35 15.54
C ASN A 307 -10.14 8.48 14.97
N GLU A 308 -8.83 8.21 14.96
CA GLU A 308 -7.75 9.20 14.77
C GLU A 308 -7.74 9.74 13.33
N ASN A 309 -7.83 11.07 13.21
CA ASN A 309 -7.67 11.78 11.94
C ASN A 309 -6.34 12.54 11.95
N VAL A 310 -5.46 12.20 11.02
CA VAL A 310 -4.07 12.65 11.03
C VAL A 310 -3.81 13.57 9.86
N PHE A 311 -3.37 14.79 10.14
CA PHE A 311 -2.94 15.74 9.11
C PHE A 311 -1.43 15.88 9.08
N VAL A 312 -0.89 15.95 7.86
CA VAL A 312 0.54 15.92 7.60
C VAL A 312 0.91 16.99 6.55
N PHE A 313 1.87 17.86 6.88
CA PHE A 313 2.46 18.83 5.95
C PHE A 313 3.91 19.15 6.30
N THR A 314 4.67 19.64 5.32
CA THR A 314 6.11 19.83 5.45
C THR A 314 6.47 20.91 6.47
N LYS A 315 7.67 20.78 7.06
CA LYS A 315 8.27 21.81 7.92
C LYS A 315 8.23 23.22 7.32
N ASP A 316 8.46 23.35 6.01
CA ASP A 316 8.47 24.64 5.33
C ASP A 316 7.08 25.29 5.33
N VAL A 317 6.01 24.51 5.12
CA VAL A 317 4.63 24.97 5.26
C VAL A 317 4.39 25.48 6.68
N ALA A 318 4.81 24.71 7.67
CA ALA A 318 4.63 25.03 9.08
C ALA A 318 5.30 26.36 9.47
N LEU A 319 6.57 26.53 9.11
CA LEU A 319 7.34 27.75 9.38
C LEU A 319 6.74 28.96 8.66
N THR A 320 6.36 28.79 7.39
CA THR A 320 5.77 29.87 6.58
C THR A 320 4.47 30.36 7.20
N MET A 321 3.59 29.44 7.62
CA MET A 321 2.32 29.77 8.27
C MET A 321 2.53 30.56 9.57
N VAL A 322 3.47 30.14 10.43
CA VAL A 322 3.75 30.87 11.67
C VAL A 322 4.33 32.24 11.40
N ASP A 323 5.29 32.35 10.47
CA ASP A 323 5.92 33.63 10.15
C ASP A 323 4.88 34.65 9.65
N LEU A 324 4.00 34.23 8.74
CA LEU A 324 2.89 35.05 8.26
C LEU A 324 1.92 35.45 9.37
N MET A 325 1.55 34.53 10.27
CA MET A 325 0.71 34.84 11.43
C MET A 325 1.36 35.86 12.37
N MET A 326 2.70 35.86 12.47
CA MET A 326 3.48 36.84 13.23
C MET A 326 3.74 38.14 12.47
N MET A 327 3.05 38.37 11.34
CA MET A 327 3.23 39.52 10.44
C MET A 327 4.63 39.61 9.79
N GLY A 328 5.25 38.45 9.56
CA GLY A 328 6.49 38.31 8.80
C GLY A 328 6.27 38.35 7.27
N THR A 329 7.31 38.00 6.52
CA THR A 329 7.28 38.00 5.05
C THR A 329 6.90 36.66 4.45
N GLY A 330 6.90 35.59 5.25
CA GLY A 330 6.73 34.20 4.81
C GLY A 330 8.01 33.59 4.21
N GLU A 331 9.12 34.33 4.17
CA GLU A 331 10.42 33.78 3.75
C GLU A 331 11.08 33.09 4.95
N VAL A 332 11.20 31.76 4.87
CA VAL A 332 11.72 30.94 5.97
C VAL A 332 13.00 30.21 5.55
N ASP A 333 13.94 30.14 6.48
CA ASP A 333 15.17 29.38 6.32
C ASP A 333 14.86 27.88 6.50
N PRO A 334 15.13 27.02 5.48
CA PRO A 334 14.87 25.58 5.57
C PRO A 334 15.58 24.91 6.75
N GLU A 335 16.73 25.44 7.17
CA GLU A 335 17.50 24.90 8.31
C GLU A 335 16.98 25.37 9.67
N LYS A 336 16.08 26.37 9.73
CA LYS A 336 15.54 26.88 10.99
C LYS A 336 14.79 25.79 11.74
N GLU A 337 15.20 25.47 12.97
CA GLU A 337 14.46 24.53 13.83
C GLU A 337 13.16 25.16 14.33
N LEU A 338 12.15 24.31 14.55
CA LEU A 338 10.88 24.73 15.13
C LEU A 338 11.04 24.79 16.65
N THR A 339 10.79 25.96 17.25
CA THR A 339 10.78 26.11 18.70
C THR A 339 9.36 25.97 19.25
N GLU A 340 9.22 25.95 20.58
CA GLU A 340 7.93 25.97 21.29
C GLU A 340 6.99 27.10 20.82
N LEU A 341 7.56 28.23 20.37
CA LEU A 341 6.80 29.34 19.83
C LEU A 341 6.17 28.97 18.48
N GLU A 342 6.95 28.42 17.56
CA GLU A 342 6.43 27.96 16.28
C GLU A 342 5.42 26.82 16.45
N LEU A 343 5.69 25.86 17.34
CA LEU A 343 4.74 24.80 17.69
C LEU A 343 3.39 25.34 18.17
N SER A 344 3.42 26.33 19.07
CA SER A 344 2.20 26.97 19.58
C SER A 344 1.47 27.75 18.49
N GLY A 345 2.20 28.42 17.60
CA GLY A 345 1.64 29.11 16.44
C GLY A 345 0.93 28.16 15.49
N ILE A 346 1.57 27.04 15.15
CA ILE A 346 0.97 25.98 14.31
C ILE A 346 -0.29 25.44 15.00
N LYS A 347 -0.20 25.11 16.29
CA LYS A 347 -1.35 24.60 17.05
C LYS A 347 -2.56 25.53 16.97
N GLU A 348 -2.33 26.84 17.10
CA GLU A 348 -3.39 27.85 17.01
C GLU A 348 -4.01 27.92 15.60
N ILE A 349 -3.17 28.01 14.56
CA ILE A 349 -3.62 28.05 13.16
C ILE A 349 -4.48 26.82 12.85
N MET A 350 -4.01 25.66 13.29
CA MET A 350 -4.66 24.39 13.01
C MET A 350 -5.94 24.19 13.80
N ASN A 351 -5.95 24.61 15.07
CA ASN A 351 -7.16 24.62 15.89
C ASN A 351 -8.25 25.49 15.25
N GLN A 352 -7.89 26.62 14.65
CA GLN A 352 -8.86 27.44 13.92
C GLN A 352 -9.30 26.78 12.61
N MET A 353 -8.36 26.28 11.81
CA MET A 353 -8.65 25.60 10.55
C MET A 353 -9.62 24.42 10.74
N MET A 354 -9.34 23.55 11.72
CA MET A 354 -10.15 22.37 12.01
C MET A 354 -11.51 22.71 12.58
N GLY A 355 -11.63 23.78 13.38
CA GLY A 355 -12.93 24.22 13.90
C GLY A 355 -13.90 24.61 12.77
N HIS A 356 -13.36 25.22 11.71
CA HIS A 356 -14.14 25.54 10.51
C HIS A 356 -14.47 24.30 9.68
N ALA A 357 -13.52 23.38 9.50
CA ALA A 357 -13.77 22.11 8.82
C ALA A 357 -14.84 21.28 9.56
N ALA A 358 -14.77 21.21 10.89
CA ALA A 358 -15.77 20.55 11.74
C ALA A 358 -17.16 21.20 11.62
N THR A 359 -17.23 22.52 11.52
CA THR A 359 -18.51 23.23 11.28
C THR A 359 -19.09 22.87 9.92
N ALA A 360 -18.27 22.87 8.86
CA ALA A 360 -18.70 22.49 7.52
C ALA A 360 -19.15 21.01 7.46
N MET A 361 -18.43 20.11 8.13
CA MET A 361 -18.84 18.71 8.26
C MET A 361 -20.13 18.58 9.07
N SER A 362 -20.31 19.38 10.12
CA SER A 362 -21.55 19.38 10.91
C SER A 362 -22.76 19.77 10.08
N GLU A 363 -22.62 20.78 9.23
CA GLU A 363 -23.68 21.20 8.30
C GLU A 363 -23.94 20.13 7.23
N MET A 364 -22.88 19.51 6.70
CA MET A 364 -22.96 18.47 5.67
C MET A 364 -23.66 17.20 6.19
N PHE A 365 -23.30 16.73 7.38
CA PHE A 365 -23.86 15.52 7.98
C PHE A 365 -25.09 15.78 8.85
N GLN A 366 -25.48 17.06 9.03
CA GLN A 366 -26.57 17.50 9.91
C GLN A 366 -26.43 17.02 11.37
N GLU A 367 -25.19 16.80 11.81
CA GLU A 367 -24.85 16.31 13.13
C GLU A 367 -23.81 17.22 13.75
N LYS A 368 -23.81 17.35 15.07
CA LYS A 368 -22.81 18.17 15.74
C LYS A 368 -21.46 17.46 15.75
N MET A 369 -20.44 18.07 15.13
CA MET A 369 -19.05 17.62 15.25
C MET A 369 -18.27 18.50 16.23
N ASP A 370 -17.92 17.92 17.37
CA ASP A 370 -16.99 18.52 18.33
C ASP A 370 -15.61 17.87 18.17
N MET A 371 -14.55 18.67 18.21
CA MET A 371 -13.16 18.19 18.10
C MET A 371 -12.38 18.40 19.40
N THR A 372 -11.38 17.56 19.64
CA THR A 372 -10.36 17.80 20.67
C THR A 372 -9.33 18.84 20.17
N PRO A 373 -8.66 19.56 21.08
CA PRO A 373 -7.55 20.42 20.69
C PRO A 373 -6.44 19.59 20.01
N PRO A 374 -5.91 20.02 18.84
CA PRO A 374 -4.94 19.23 18.10
C PRO A 374 -3.66 18.99 18.92
N ASN A 375 -3.15 17.76 18.83
CA ASN A 375 -1.81 17.45 19.33
C ASN A 375 -0.80 17.57 18.18
N VAL A 376 0.23 18.38 18.36
CA VAL A 376 1.23 18.68 17.34
C VAL A 376 2.49 17.89 17.68
N LYS A 377 2.88 16.95 16.81
CA LYS A 377 4.12 16.19 16.93
C LYS A 377 5.02 16.40 15.71
N PHE A 378 6.32 16.24 15.92
CA PHE A 378 7.31 16.16 14.85
C PHE A 378 7.93 14.78 14.85
N VAL A 379 7.50 13.97 13.90
CA VAL A 379 8.02 12.62 13.69
C VAL A 379 8.09 12.36 12.19
N THR A 380 8.83 11.33 11.79
CA THR A 380 8.79 10.91 10.40
C THR A 380 7.44 10.24 10.10
N LEU A 381 6.93 10.44 8.88
CA LEU A 381 5.64 9.83 8.48
C LEU A 381 5.68 8.30 8.66
N LYS A 382 6.84 7.68 8.46
CA LYS A 382 7.06 6.24 8.70
C LYS A 382 6.83 5.83 10.16
N GLU A 383 7.42 6.55 11.12
CA GLU A 383 7.28 6.22 12.55
C GLU A 383 5.84 6.37 13.04
N GLU A 384 5.09 7.38 12.57
CA GLU A 384 3.68 7.53 12.96
C GLU A 384 2.79 6.54 12.23
N MET A 385 3.07 6.16 10.97
CA MET A 385 2.31 5.12 10.28
C MET A 385 2.50 3.75 10.96
N GLU A 386 3.72 3.43 11.41
CA GLU A 386 3.97 2.24 12.24
C GLU A 386 3.15 2.30 13.55
N TYR A 387 3.11 3.46 14.23
CA TYR A 387 2.29 3.66 15.42
C TYR A 387 0.77 3.55 15.15
N LEU A 388 0.27 4.12 14.06
CA LEU A 388 -1.14 4.04 13.66
C LEU A 388 -1.53 2.61 13.30
N GLY A 389 -0.67 1.88 12.59
CA GLY A 389 -0.90 0.46 12.27
C GLY A 389 -0.93 -0.44 13.50
N GLU A 390 -0.05 -0.20 14.47
CA GLU A 390 -0.01 -0.96 15.73
C GLU A 390 -1.15 -0.60 16.69
N SER A 391 -1.57 0.66 16.75
CA SER A 391 -2.61 1.14 17.68
C SER A 391 -4.03 0.86 17.21
N MET A 392 -4.25 0.76 15.89
CA MET A 392 -5.59 0.70 15.30
C MET A 392 -6.00 -0.68 14.78
N GLU A 393 -5.11 -1.70 14.83
CA GLU A 393 -5.35 -3.07 14.33
C GLU A 393 -5.90 -3.13 12.87
N VAL A 394 -5.64 -2.10 12.05
CA VAL A 394 -6.11 -2.01 10.65
C VAL A 394 -4.96 -2.16 9.66
N ASP A 395 -5.18 -2.98 8.63
CA ASP A 395 -4.21 -3.21 7.56
C ASP A 395 -4.28 -2.12 6.46
N GLU A 396 -5.39 -1.38 6.37
CA GLU A 396 -5.65 -0.35 5.34
C GLU A 396 -6.09 0.99 5.95
N LEU A 397 -5.44 2.06 5.52
CA LEU A 397 -5.80 3.45 5.78
C LEU A 397 -6.17 4.14 4.46
N VAL A 398 -6.71 5.35 4.55
CA VAL A 398 -7.08 6.18 3.43
C VAL A 398 -6.27 7.46 3.51
N GLN A 399 -5.55 7.76 2.43
CA GLN A 399 -4.79 8.99 2.27
C GLN A 399 -5.53 9.92 1.31
N ILE A 400 -5.83 11.12 1.78
CA ILE A 400 -6.40 12.22 1.00
C ILE A 400 -5.30 13.28 0.81
N THR A 401 -4.93 13.56 -0.43
CA THR A 401 -3.85 14.49 -0.79
C THR A 401 -4.41 15.79 -1.34
N PHE A 402 -4.20 16.90 -0.63
CA PHE A 402 -4.58 18.25 -1.05
C PHE A 402 -3.37 19.01 -1.63
N ASN A 403 -3.60 19.84 -2.64
CA ASN A 403 -2.63 20.86 -3.03
C ASN A 403 -2.90 22.14 -2.23
N LEU A 404 -1.87 22.65 -1.57
CA LEU A 404 -1.91 23.85 -0.75
C LEU A 404 -1.07 24.94 -1.41
N GLU A 405 -1.69 26.10 -1.63
CA GLU A 405 -1.03 27.30 -2.15
C GLU A 405 -1.21 28.45 -1.15
N ILE A 406 -0.11 29.13 -0.78
CA ILE A 406 -0.12 30.31 0.10
C ILE A 406 0.51 31.47 -0.66
N GLY A 407 -0.32 32.36 -1.20
CA GLY A 407 0.13 33.45 -2.06
C GLY A 407 0.94 32.95 -3.24
N ASP A 408 1.92 33.76 -3.65
CA ASP A 408 2.97 33.35 -4.59
C ASP A 408 4.21 32.77 -3.84
N LEU A 409 4.09 32.55 -2.53
CA LEU A 409 5.22 32.25 -1.65
C LEU A 409 5.50 30.75 -1.58
N LEU A 410 4.45 29.92 -1.54
CA LEU A 410 4.60 28.49 -1.29
C LEU A 410 3.52 27.68 -2.03
N GLN A 411 3.97 26.67 -2.75
CA GLN A 411 3.13 25.58 -3.27
C GLN A 411 3.62 24.28 -2.66
N SER A 412 2.72 23.54 -2.00
CA SER A 412 3.05 22.31 -1.29
C SER A 412 1.88 21.34 -1.28
N LYS A 413 2.09 20.15 -0.73
CA LYS A 413 1.05 19.14 -0.49
C LYS A 413 0.72 19.06 1.00
N MET A 414 -0.55 18.86 1.29
CA MET A 414 -1.06 18.51 2.61
C MET A 414 -1.74 17.15 2.50
N TYR A 415 -1.53 16.28 3.48
CA TYR A 415 -2.12 14.94 3.50
C TYR A 415 -3.04 14.82 4.71
N GLN A 416 -4.16 14.13 4.53
CA GLN A 416 -5.04 13.68 5.59
C GLN A 416 -5.08 12.15 5.55
N ILE A 417 -4.93 11.53 6.70
CA ILE A 417 -4.86 10.08 6.85
C ILE A 417 -5.88 9.68 7.91
N LEU A 418 -6.73 8.72 7.56
CA LEU A 418 -7.79 8.18 8.39
C LEU A 418 -8.00 6.71 8.05
N PRO A 419 -8.58 5.90 8.95
CA PRO A 419 -8.82 4.50 8.62
C PRO A 419 -9.96 4.32 7.62
N ILE A 420 -9.93 3.18 6.93
CA ILE A 420 -10.89 2.88 5.87
C ILE A 420 -12.32 2.74 6.40
N SER A 421 -12.49 2.26 7.63
CA SER A 421 -13.77 2.22 8.33
C SER A 421 -14.41 3.60 8.45
N GLU A 422 -13.64 4.61 8.83
CA GLU A 422 -14.10 5.99 8.99
C GLU A 422 -14.42 6.61 7.63
N ALA A 423 -13.58 6.36 6.64
CA ALA A 423 -13.81 6.85 5.29
C ALA A 423 -15.13 6.29 4.73
N LYS A 424 -15.38 4.99 4.88
CA LYS A 424 -16.65 4.36 4.50
C LYS A 424 -17.84 4.91 5.29
N GLU A 425 -17.67 5.15 6.59
CA GLU A 425 -18.71 5.76 7.42
C GLU A 425 -19.05 7.19 6.96
N MET A 426 -18.06 8.01 6.59
CA MET A 426 -18.28 9.34 6.03
C MET A 426 -19.11 9.28 4.73
N VAL A 427 -18.78 8.34 3.83
CA VAL A 427 -19.54 8.14 2.58
C VAL A 427 -20.96 7.67 2.87
N ARG A 428 -21.10 6.69 3.77
CA ARG A 428 -22.41 6.14 4.17
C ARG A 428 -23.31 7.23 4.72
N ARG A 429 -22.80 8.11 5.60
CA ARG A 429 -23.58 9.20 6.20
C ARG A 429 -24.06 10.22 5.17
N LEU A 430 -23.30 10.45 4.11
CA LEU A 430 -23.69 11.37 3.05
C LEU A 430 -24.73 10.75 2.09
N LEU A 431 -24.54 9.48 1.72
CA LEU A 431 -25.42 8.78 0.78
C LEU A 431 -26.74 8.31 1.42
N TYR A 432 -26.69 7.97 2.71
CA TYR A 432 -27.81 7.47 3.49
C TYR A 432 -27.90 8.24 4.81
N PRO A 433 -28.32 9.53 4.80
CA PRO A 433 -28.54 10.28 6.03
C PRO A 433 -29.54 9.49 6.88
N MET A 434 -29.13 9.10 8.09
CA MET A 434 -29.95 8.30 8.98
C MET A 434 -31.29 9.03 9.16
N VAL A 435 -32.37 8.42 8.70
CA VAL A 435 -33.70 8.80 9.16
C VAL A 435 -33.70 8.43 10.63
N GLU A 436 -33.66 9.44 11.50
CA GLU A 436 -33.95 9.24 12.92
C GLU A 436 -35.22 8.38 12.99
N GLU A 437 -35.17 7.28 13.75
CA GLU A 437 -36.38 6.60 14.19
C GLU A 437 -37.19 7.60 15.01
N GLU A 438 -38.00 8.43 14.34
CA GLU A 438 -39.13 9.07 14.98
C GLU A 438 -39.98 7.91 15.52
N GLU A 439 -40.10 7.86 16.85
CA GLU A 439 -41.15 7.10 17.52
C GLU A 439 -42.49 7.46 16.88
N ILE A 440 -42.93 6.68 15.89
CA ILE A 440 -44.28 6.82 15.35
C ILE A 440 -45.21 6.28 16.44
N ALA A 441 -45.73 7.23 17.20
CA ALA A 441 -46.88 7.04 18.06
C ALA A 441 -47.97 6.28 17.30
N THR A 442 -48.46 5.22 17.95
CA THR A 442 -49.66 4.48 17.55
C THR A 442 -50.80 5.40 17.13
N GLU A 443 -51.11 5.43 15.84
CA GLU A 443 -52.44 5.79 15.34
C GLU A 443 -53.00 4.64 14.50
N GLU A 444 -54.18 4.19 14.92
CA GLU A 444 -54.96 3.11 14.32
C GLU A 444 -55.31 3.44 12.87
N ILE A 445 -55.02 2.52 11.95
CA ILE A 445 -55.57 2.57 10.58
C ILE A 445 -56.49 1.36 10.40
N GLU A 446 -57.74 1.66 10.08
CA GLU A 446 -58.84 0.73 9.86
C GLU A 446 -58.57 -0.26 8.72
N GLU A 447 -58.97 -1.52 8.94
CA GLU A 447 -58.88 -2.63 7.99
C GLU A 447 -59.74 -2.41 6.73
N GLU A 448 -59.10 -2.32 5.55
CA GLU A 448 -59.75 -2.71 4.30
C GLU A 448 -59.20 -4.05 3.79
N LYS A 449 -60.13 -4.98 3.59
CA LYS A 449 -59.92 -6.37 3.13
C LYS A 449 -59.21 -6.45 1.79
N ILE A 450 -58.06 -7.12 1.77
CA ILE A 450 -57.47 -7.70 0.56
C ILE A 450 -57.72 -9.21 0.57
N VAL A 451 -58.20 -9.73 -0.57
CA VAL A 451 -58.62 -11.12 -0.79
C VAL A 451 -57.39 -12.03 -0.94
N GLU A 452 -57.32 -13.11 -0.17
CA GLU A 452 -56.27 -14.14 -0.25
C GLU A 452 -56.30 -14.93 -1.57
N PRO A 453 -55.15 -15.17 -2.24
CA PRO A 453 -55.06 -16.20 -3.25
C PRO A 453 -54.84 -17.59 -2.61
N VAL A 454 -55.53 -18.59 -3.14
CA VAL A 454 -55.47 -20.00 -2.71
C VAL A 454 -54.10 -20.60 -3.07
N VAL A 455 -53.34 -21.02 -2.05
CA VAL A 455 -52.05 -21.71 -2.19
C VAL A 455 -52.28 -23.22 -2.41
N GLN A 456 -51.68 -23.80 -3.46
CA GLN A 456 -51.57 -25.26 -3.62
C GLN A 456 -50.26 -25.75 -2.96
N PRO A 457 -50.25 -26.91 -2.28
CA PRO A 457 -49.03 -27.39 -1.63
C PRO A 457 -48.03 -27.96 -2.65
N ILE A 458 -46.79 -27.49 -2.56
CA ILE A 458 -45.63 -28.03 -3.29
C ILE A 458 -45.14 -29.28 -2.54
N GLU A 459 -45.01 -30.41 -3.24
CA GLU A 459 -44.32 -31.60 -2.72
C GLU A 459 -42.80 -31.39 -2.79
N PHE A 460 -42.15 -31.37 -1.63
CA PHE A 460 -40.69 -31.35 -1.52
C PHE A 460 -40.12 -32.72 -1.91
N LYS A 461 -39.26 -32.75 -2.94
CA LYS A 461 -38.39 -33.91 -3.20
C LYS A 461 -37.25 -33.90 -2.19
N GLU A 462 -37.02 -35.04 -1.55
CA GLU A 462 -35.89 -35.26 -0.64
C GLU A 462 -34.55 -34.94 -1.34
N VAL A 463 -33.78 -34.05 -0.72
CA VAL A 463 -32.41 -33.72 -1.10
C VAL A 463 -31.54 -34.95 -0.81
N LYS A 464 -30.89 -35.50 -1.84
CA LYS A 464 -29.85 -36.52 -1.64
C LYS A 464 -28.71 -35.89 -0.87
N GLN A 465 -28.35 -36.48 0.27
CA GLN A 465 -27.15 -36.15 1.03
C GLN A 465 -25.93 -36.20 0.10
N MET A 466 -25.24 -35.06 -0.04
CA MET A 466 -23.89 -35.03 -0.62
C MET A 466 -22.94 -35.75 0.33
N GLU A 467 -22.14 -36.65 -0.22
CA GLU A 467 -21.04 -37.26 0.52
C GLU A 467 -20.00 -36.19 0.88
N PRO A 468 -19.37 -36.26 2.07
CA PRO A 468 -18.36 -35.29 2.46
C PRO A 468 -17.18 -35.36 1.51
N VAL A 469 -16.80 -34.21 0.94
CA VAL A 469 -15.57 -34.04 0.20
C VAL A 469 -14.42 -34.16 1.19
N TYR A 470 -13.67 -35.26 1.12
CA TYR A 470 -12.44 -35.41 1.88
C TYR A 470 -11.35 -34.60 1.16
N MET A 471 -10.99 -33.44 1.72
CA MET A 471 -9.71 -32.82 1.39
C MET A 471 -8.58 -33.73 1.88
N ASP A 472 -7.62 -34.00 1.00
CA ASP A 472 -6.46 -34.81 1.33
C ASP A 472 -5.52 -34.02 2.26
N THR A 473 -5.70 -34.19 3.58
CA THR A 473 -4.90 -33.54 4.64
C THR A 473 -3.40 -33.89 4.59
N SER A 474 -2.97 -34.75 3.67
CA SER A 474 -1.56 -35.09 3.41
C SER A 474 -0.70 -33.86 3.08
N ILE A 475 -1.28 -32.80 2.53
CA ILE A 475 -0.58 -31.56 2.14
C ILE A 475 -0.23 -30.69 3.35
N LEU A 476 -1.03 -30.78 4.43
CA LEU A 476 -0.83 -30.01 5.67
C LEU A 476 0.06 -30.74 6.70
N GLN A 477 0.45 -31.99 6.44
CA GLN A 477 1.18 -32.81 7.42
C GLN A 477 2.64 -32.39 7.65
N ASN A 478 3.21 -31.55 6.79
CA ASN A 478 4.63 -31.14 6.86
C ASN A 478 4.84 -29.63 6.99
N VAL A 479 3.81 -28.86 7.36
CA VAL A 479 3.97 -27.43 7.64
C VAL A 479 4.42 -27.28 9.09
N GLU A 480 5.66 -26.85 9.29
CA GLU A 480 6.15 -26.48 10.62
C GLU A 480 5.47 -25.18 11.06
N MET A 481 4.69 -25.24 12.15
CA MET A 481 4.04 -24.07 12.74
C MET A 481 4.75 -23.66 14.02
N ASN A 482 4.97 -22.35 14.20
CA ASN A 482 5.51 -21.83 15.45
C ASN A 482 4.38 -21.68 16.47
N VAL A 483 4.47 -22.39 17.59
CA VAL A 483 3.50 -22.29 18.68
C VAL A 483 4.12 -21.53 19.85
N LYS A 484 3.52 -20.39 20.20
CA LYS A 484 3.95 -19.53 21.30
C LYS A 484 2.89 -19.50 22.40
N PHE A 485 3.31 -19.73 23.63
CA PHE A 485 2.47 -19.64 24.83
C PHE A 485 2.85 -18.36 25.59
N VAL A 486 1.89 -17.45 25.74
CA VAL A 486 2.09 -16.20 26.47
C VAL A 486 1.38 -16.31 27.82
N PHE A 487 2.18 -16.19 28.89
CA PHE A 487 1.75 -16.29 30.28
C PHE A 487 1.56 -14.92 30.96
N GLY A 488 1.81 -13.84 30.21
CA GLY A 488 1.80 -12.46 30.68
C GLY A 488 2.85 -11.60 29.98
N SER A 489 2.67 -10.30 30.07
CA SER A 489 3.55 -9.24 29.57
C SER A 489 4.06 -8.37 30.72
N THR A 490 5.07 -7.54 30.48
CA THR A 490 5.48 -6.50 31.43
C THR A 490 6.18 -5.40 30.66
N VAL A 491 5.99 -4.16 31.09
CA VAL A 491 6.64 -2.99 30.47
C VAL A 491 7.79 -2.53 31.36
N LYS A 492 8.98 -2.40 30.77
CA LYS A 492 10.19 -1.92 31.45
C LYS A 492 10.89 -0.87 30.60
N THR A 493 11.61 0.04 31.24
CA THR A 493 12.47 0.99 30.51
C THR A 493 13.67 0.24 29.91
N ILE A 494 14.25 0.78 28.83
CA ILE A 494 15.47 0.23 28.22
C ILE A 494 16.59 0.09 29.26
N GLN A 495 16.71 1.05 30.18
CA GLN A 495 17.69 1.00 31.26
C GLN A 495 17.47 -0.19 32.20
N ASP A 496 16.22 -0.48 32.58
CA ASP A 496 15.88 -1.59 33.47
C ASP A 496 16.18 -2.94 32.80
N ILE A 497 15.85 -3.08 31.51
CA ILE A 497 16.12 -4.29 30.72
C ILE A 497 17.63 -4.56 30.64
N LEU A 498 18.43 -3.54 30.36
CA LEU A 498 19.89 -3.65 30.30
C LEU A 498 20.54 -3.93 31.66
N SER A 499 19.83 -3.68 32.76
CA SER A 499 20.31 -3.91 34.12
C SER A 499 19.99 -5.30 34.68
N LEU A 500 19.19 -6.11 33.96
CA LEU A 500 18.78 -7.44 34.40
C LEU A 500 19.97 -8.37 34.61
N GLN A 501 19.99 -9.06 35.77
CA GLN A 501 21.01 -10.05 36.09
C GLN A 501 20.47 -11.49 36.07
N GLU A 502 21.37 -12.45 35.91
CA GLU A 502 21.03 -13.88 35.97
C GLU A 502 20.40 -14.21 37.35
N ASN A 503 19.19 -14.78 37.33
CA ASN A 503 18.32 -15.06 38.50
C ASN A 503 17.52 -13.87 39.07
N GLU A 504 17.40 -12.76 38.35
CA GLU A 504 16.49 -11.67 38.72
C GLU A 504 15.03 -12.02 38.37
N ALA A 505 14.11 -11.81 39.31
CA ALA A 505 12.70 -12.13 39.12
C ALA A 505 11.98 -10.98 38.40
N VAL A 506 11.37 -11.28 37.26
CA VAL A 506 10.54 -10.33 36.50
C VAL A 506 9.07 -10.62 36.78
N VAL A 507 8.35 -9.61 37.25
CA VAL A 507 6.91 -9.69 37.52
C VAL A 507 6.14 -9.36 36.24
N LEU A 508 5.23 -10.25 35.85
CA LEU A 508 4.31 -10.08 34.72
C LEU A 508 3.01 -9.40 35.18
N ASP A 509 2.26 -8.87 34.24
CA ASP A 509 0.97 -8.18 34.44
C ASP A 509 -0.22 -9.13 34.66
N GLU A 510 -0.13 -10.37 34.16
CA GLU A 510 -1.16 -11.41 34.31
C GLU A 510 -0.97 -12.27 35.57
N ASP A 511 -2.06 -12.58 36.27
CA ASP A 511 -2.11 -13.47 37.43
C ASP A 511 -2.07 -14.96 37.00
N ILE A 512 -1.64 -15.86 37.89
CA ILE A 512 -1.51 -17.31 37.60
C ILE A 512 -2.84 -17.98 37.20
N ASP A 513 -3.96 -17.39 37.61
CA ASP A 513 -5.30 -17.90 37.36
C ASP A 513 -5.89 -17.40 36.01
N GLU A 514 -5.18 -16.54 35.28
CA GLU A 514 -5.60 -16.08 33.96
C GLU A 514 -5.30 -17.10 32.85
N PRO A 515 -6.17 -17.20 31.83
CA PRO A 515 -5.99 -18.19 30.78
C PRO A 515 -4.80 -17.83 29.87
N ILE A 516 -3.88 -18.79 29.72
CA ILE A 516 -2.71 -18.70 28.84
C ILE A 516 -3.17 -18.52 27.39
N ARG A 517 -2.62 -17.50 26.74
CA ARG A 517 -2.85 -17.21 25.33
C ARG A 517 -1.96 -18.08 24.46
N ILE A 518 -2.56 -18.79 23.50
CA ILE A 518 -1.89 -19.73 22.61
C ILE A 518 -1.88 -19.14 21.20
N TYR A 519 -0.69 -18.81 20.70
CA TYR A 519 -0.48 -18.26 19.37
C TYR A 519 0.10 -19.31 18.44
N VAL A 520 -0.37 -19.32 17.19
CA VAL A 520 0.21 -20.10 16.09
C VAL A 520 0.57 -19.12 14.98
N ASN A 521 1.86 -19.04 14.62
CA ASN A 521 2.39 -18.04 13.68
C ASN A 521 1.89 -16.61 14.00
N ASP A 522 1.99 -16.22 15.28
CA ASP A 522 1.58 -14.93 15.83
C ASP A 522 0.08 -14.59 15.79
N VAL A 523 -0.78 -15.53 15.37
CA VAL A 523 -2.24 -15.43 15.48
C VAL A 523 -2.73 -16.12 16.76
N LEU A 524 -3.55 -15.43 17.57
CA LEU A 524 -4.16 -16.03 18.76
C LEU A 524 -5.24 -17.05 18.34
N VAL A 525 -4.99 -18.33 18.58
CA VAL A 525 -5.90 -19.42 18.14
C VAL A 525 -6.69 -20.03 19.30
N ALA A 526 -6.20 -19.91 20.53
CA ALA A 526 -6.83 -20.54 21.68
C ALA A 526 -6.40 -19.92 23.01
N TYR A 527 -7.21 -20.20 24.02
CA TYR A 527 -6.92 -19.99 25.43
C TYR A 527 -6.77 -21.33 26.14
N GLY A 528 -5.88 -21.41 27.12
CA GLY A 528 -5.64 -22.63 27.89
C GLY A 528 -5.24 -22.41 29.33
N GLU A 529 -5.28 -23.47 30.11
CA GLU A 529 -4.88 -23.48 31.52
C GLU A 529 -3.61 -24.30 31.71
N LEU A 530 -2.74 -23.86 32.62
CA LEU A 530 -1.53 -24.61 32.96
C LEU A 530 -1.91 -25.87 33.74
N VAL A 531 -1.56 -27.03 33.19
CA VAL A 531 -1.75 -28.33 33.84
C VAL A 531 -0.40 -29.01 34.05
N ASN A 532 -0.24 -29.65 35.21
CA ASN A 532 0.91 -30.51 35.45
C ASN A 532 0.53 -31.96 35.14
N VAL A 533 1.19 -32.55 34.14
CA VAL A 533 1.01 -33.96 33.77
C VAL A 533 2.33 -34.68 33.99
N ASN A 534 2.39 -35.55 35.00
CA ASN A 534 3.56 -36.38 35.34
C ASN A 534 4.88 -35.60 35.56
N GLY A 535 4.82 -34.38 36.08
CA GLY A 535 6.01 -33.55 36.34
C GLY A 535 6.41 -32.65 35.18
N PHE A 536 5.66 -32.65 34.08
CA PHE A 536 5.83 -31.71 32.97
C PHE A 536 4.69 -30.68 33.00
N PHE A 537 5.05 -29.41 32.76
CA PHE A 537 4.08 -28.35 32.53
C PHE A 537 3.52 -28.51 31.11
N GLY A 538 2.20 -28.61 30.99
CA GLY A 538 1.47 -28.60 29.72
C GLY A 538 0.35 -27.58 29.79
N VAL A 539 -0.15 -27.16 28.63
CA VAL A 539 -1.29 -26.23 28.53
C VAL A 539 -2.50 -27.00 28.04
N LYS A 540 -3.58 -27.02 28.83
CA LYS A 540 -4.86 -27.61 28.45
C LYS A 540 -5.70 -26.55 27.77
N VAL A 541 -5.99 -26.72 26.49
CA VAL A 541 -6.88 -25.83 25.74
C VAL A 541 -8.27 -25.84 26.37
N THR A 542 -8.76 -24.67 26.78
CA THR A 542 -10.07 -24.48 27.40
C THR A 542 -11.08 -23.87 26.44
N LYS A 543 -10.61 -23.02 25.52
CA LYS A 543 -11.44 -22.39 24.48
C LYS A 543 -10.63 -22.22 23.20
N SER A 544 -11.09 -22.83 22.11
CA SER A 544 -10.64 -22.51 20.75
C SER A 544 -11.43 -21.30 20.26
N LEU A 545 -10.74 -20.40 19.54
CA LEU A 545 -11.38 -19.28 18.87
C LEU A 545 -11.93 -19.70 17.51
#